data_AF-A0A6B3NXF0-F1
#
_entry.id   AF-A0A6B3NXF0-F1
#
_cell.length_a   1.000
_cell.length_b   1.000
_cell.length_c   1.000
_cell.angle_alpha   90.00
_cell.angle_beta   90.00
_cell.angle_gamma   90.00
#
_symmetry.space_group_name_H-M   'P 1'
#
loop_
_entity.id
_entity.type
_entity.pdbx_description
1 polymer ?
#
loop_
_entity_poly.entity_id
_entity_poly.type
_entity_poly.pdbx_seq_one_letter_code
_entity_poly.pdbx_strand_id
1 'polypeptide(L)'
;RVIELIGNPMPGGGFVMSFTDITPFREAEQALKDANEGLEQRVAERTHELSQLNQALTEAKSHAEAANKSKTRFLAAVSHDLMQPLNAARLFSAALSHQEEGLSGDAQQLVQHLDSSLRSAEELISDLLDISRLENGKINPDTKPFALSELFDTLGAEFKVLARQQGLDFRVRGSKLRVHSDIKLLRRILQNFLTNAFRYGKSPILLGLRRHNDRLWLEVWDRGPGIADDKLQVIFEEFKRLDSHQTRAEKGLGLGLA
;
A
#
# COMPACT_ATOMS: atom_id res chain seq x y z
N ARG A 1 -5.33 -39.45 -59.65
CA ARG A 1 -5.22 -40.81 -59.06
C ARG A 1 -3.75 -41.20 -59.06
N VAL A 2 -3.18 -41.49 -57.89
CA VAL A 2 -1.78 -41.87 -57.71
C VAL A 2 -1.75 -43.34 -57.32
N ILE A 3 -1.06 -44.17 -58.10
CA ILE A 3 -0.96 -45.61 -57.86
C ILE A 3 0.49 -45.96 -57.54
N GLU A 4 0.70 -46.61 -56.41
CA GLU A 4 1.99 -47.20 -56.05
C GLU A 4 2.08 -48.61 -56.61
N LEU A 5 3.23 -48.93 -57.21
CA LEU A 5 3.46 -50.19 -57.89
C LEU A 5 4.70 -50.86 -57.32
N ILE A 6 4.49 -51.97 -56.59
CA ILE A 6 5.56 -52.73 -55.94
C ILE A 6 5.67 -54.07 -56.66
N GLY A 7 6.84 -54.33 -57.23
CA GLY A 7 7.15 -55.57 -57.94
C GLY A 7 8.20 -56.38 -57.20
N ASN A 8 7.88 -57.63 -56.84
CA ASN A 8 8.82 -58.54 -56.20
C ASN A 8 8.93 -59.84 -57.02
N PRO A 9 10.16 -60.35 -57.27
CA PRO A 9 10.35 -61.65 -57.91
C PRO A 9 9.95 -62.78 -56.96
N MET A 10 9.30 -63.83 -57.48
CA MET A 10 8.88 -64.98 -56.68
C MET A 10 9.88 -66.15 -56.75
N PRO A 11 10.06 -66.92 -55.65
CA PRO A 11 10.85 -68.15 -55.66
C PRO A 11 10.20 -69.18 -56.60
N GLY A 12 10.89 -69.57 -57.67
CA GLY A 12 10.39 -70.52 -58.67
C GLY A 12 10.17 -69.97 -60.07
N GLY A 13 10.48 -68.67 -60.31
CA GLY A 13 10.40 -68.07 -61.65
C GLY A 13 9.02 -67.50 -61.94
N GLY A 14 8.82 -66.24 -61.53
CA GLY A 14 7.61 -65.46 -61.75
C GLY A 14 7.78 -64.07 -61.15
N PHE A 15 6.95 -63.11 -61.55
CA PHE A 15 6.97 -61.74 -61.03
C PHE A 15 5.59 -61.37 -60.52
N VAL A 16 5.50 -60.93 -59.26
CA VAL A 16 4.24 -60.39 -58.71
C VAL A 16 4.32 -58.88 -58.67
N MET A 17 3.24 -58.22 -59.09
CA MET A 17 3.12 -56.77 -59.09
C MET A 17 1.84 -56.40 -58.34
N SER A 18 1.99 -55.63 -57.25
CA SER A 18 0.87 -55.07 -56.49
C SER A 18 0.65 -53.62 -56.90
N PHE A 19 -0.61 -53.22 -57.04
CA PHE A 19 -1.04 -51.86 -57.35
C PHE A 19 -1.91 -51.34 -56.20
N THR A 20 -1.45 -50.30 -55.51
CA THR A 20 -2.19 -49.70 -54.39
C THR A 20 -2.56 -48.27 -54.74
N ASP A 21 -3.83 -47.90 -54.58
CA ASP A 21 -4.25 -46.51 -54.74
C ASP A 21 -3.83 -45.70 -53.51
N ILE A 22 -2.80 -44.87 -53.69
CA ILE A 22 -2.23 -44.02 -52.65
C ILE A 22 -2.69 -42.56 -52.76
N THR A 23 -3.71 -42.29 -53.59
CA THR A 23 -4.28 -40.93 -53.72
C THR A 23 -4.67 -40.33 -52.36
N PRO A 24 -5.40 -41.04 -51.48
CA PRO A 24 -5.79 -40.48 -50.18
C PRO A 24 -4.59 -40.19 -49.27
N PHE A 25 -3.54 -41.01 -49.34
CA PHE A 25 -2.33 -40.82 -48.54
C PHE A 25 -1.54 -39.59 -48.99
N ARG A 26 -1.37 -39.40 -50.31
CA ARG A 26 -0.69 -38.22 -50.88
C ARG A 26 -1.47 -36.93 -50.61
N GLU A 27 -2.80 -36.96 -50.68
CA GLU A 27 -3.66 -35.82 -50.35
C GLU A 27 -3.54 -35.44 -48.87
N ALA A 28 -3.53 -36.43 -47.96
CA ALA A 28 -3.33 -36.19 -46.52
C ALA A 28 -1.93 -35.65 -46.20
N GLU A 29 -0.89 -36.19 -46.84
CA GLU A 29 0.50 -35.72 -46.70
C GLU A 29 0.62 -34.25 -47.13
N GLN A 30 0.04 -33.88 -48.27
CA GLN A 30 0.05 -32.51 -48.75
C GLN A 30 -0.76 -31.58 -47.84
N ALA A 31 -1.96 -31.99 -47.41
CA ALA A 31 -2.78 -31.21 -46.49
C ALA A 31 -2.09 -30.97 -45.14
N LEU A 32 -1.37 -31.97 -44.61
CA LEU A 32 -0.59 -31.83 -43.39
C LEU A 32 0.57 -30.84 -43.58
N LYS A 33 1.26 -30.91 -44.72
CA LYS A 33 2.35 -29.99 -45.05
C LYS A 33 1.84 -28.55 -45.13
N ASP A 34 0.76 -28.32 -45.86
CA ASP A 34 0.13 -26.99 -46.00
C ASP A 34 -0.34 -26.46 -44.62
N ALA A 35 -0.90 -27.33 -43.78
CA ALA A 35 -1.32 -26.97 -42.44
C ALA A 35 -0.12 -26.63 -41.52
N ASN A 36 0.98 -27.36 -41.62
CA ASN A 36 2.20 -27.09 -40.85
C ASN A 36 2.84 -25.76 -41.27
N GLU A 37 2.99 -25.51 -42.57
CA GLU A 37 3.48 -24.22 -43.09
C GLU A 37 2.59 -23.06 -42.63
N GLY A 38 1.25 -23.23 -42.68
CA GLY A 38 0.31 -22.23 -42.18
C GLY A 38 0.33 -22.05 -40.66
N LEU A 39 0.70 -23.08 -39.89
CA LEU A 39 0.90 -22.98 -38.43
C LEU A 39 2.21 -22.26 -38.11
N GLU A 40 3.30 -22.61 -38.80
CA GLU A 40 4.60 -21.95 -38.64
C GLU A 40 4.51 -20.46 -38.94
N GLN A 41 3.80 -20.07 -40.01
CA GLN A 41 3.55 -18.68 -40.33
C GLN A 41 2.78 -17.96 -39.20
N ARG A 42 1.69 -18.56 -38.72
CA ARG A 42 0.89 -17.99 -37.61
C ARG A 42 1.70 -17.87 -36.32
N VAL A 43 2.54 -18.86 -36.01
CA VAL A 43 3.43 -18.83 -34.84
C VAL A 43 4.45 -17.70 -34.99
N ALA A 44 5.05 -17.54 -36.18
CA ALA A 44 5.99 -16.46 -36.44
C ALA A 44 5.33 -15.07 -36.29
N GLU A 45 4.14 -14.88 -36.87
CA GLU A 45 3.36 -13.65 -36.75
C GLU A 45 3.03 -13.33 -35.28
N ARG A 46 2.50 -14.30 -34.54
CA ARG A 46 2.15 -14.10 -33.12
C ARG A 46 3.37 -13.90 -32.23
N THR A 47 4.49 -14.56 -32.52
CA THR A 47 5.75 -14.36 -31.80
C THR A 47 6.28 -12.95 -32.03
N HIS A 48 6.18 -12.45 -33.26
CA HIS A 48 6.56 -11.09 -33.59
C HIS A 48 5.68 -10.06 -32.88
N GLU A 49 4.36 -10.23 -32.92
CA GLU A 49 3.39 -9.37 -32.23
C GLU A 49 3.62 -9.36 -30.70
N LEU A 50 3.83 -10.53 -30.08
CA LEU A 50 4.14 -10.63 -28.66
C LEU A 50 5.47 -9.95 -28.30
N SER A 51 6.48 -10.07 -29.16
CA SER A 51 7.76 -9.40 -28.95
C SER A 51 7.62 -7.88 -29.00
N GLN A 52 6.85 -7.35 -29.96
CA GLN A 52 6.58 -5.92 -30.07
C GLN A 52 5.80 -5.41 -28.85
N LEU A 53 4.77 -6.15 -28.42
CA LEU A 53 3.95 -5.78 -27.27
C LEU A 53 4.77 -5.80 -25.97
N ASN A 54 5.63 -6.81 -25.78
CA ASN A 54 6.51 -6.88 -24.63
C ASN A 54 7.52 -5.73 -24.60
N GLN A 55 8.05 -5.33 -25.75
CA GLN A 55 8.95 -4.17 -25.85
C GLN A 55 8.22 -2.88 -25.46
N ALA A 56 7.05 -2.63 -26.05
CA ALA A 56 6.23 -1.46 -25.73
C ALA A 56 5.81 -1.43 -24.25
N LEU A 57 5.45 -2.59 -23.68
CA LEU A 57 5.11 -2.72 -22.27
C LEU A 57 6.31 -2.41 -21.36
N THR A 58 7.50 -2.89 -21.73
CA THR A 58 8.73 -2.65 -20.98
C THR A 58 9.10 -1.17 -21.00
N GLU A 59 9.00 -0.51 -22.16
CA GLU A 59 9.22 0.92 -22.31
C GLU A 59 8.23 1.73 -21.49
N ALA A 60 6.92 1.44 -21.61
CA ALA A 60 5.87 2.10 -20.85
C ALA A 60 6.08 1.94 -19.33
N LYS A 61 6.44 0.73 -18.87
CA LYS A 61 6.77 0.46 -17.47
C LYS A 61 7.97 1.29 -17.01
N SER A 62 9.05 1.34 -17.80
CA SER A 62 10.24 2.12 -17.45
C SER A 62 9.94 3.62 -17.33
N HIS A 63 9.09 4.16 -18.22
CA HIS A 63 8.64 5.55 -18.18
C HIS A 63 7.80 5.82 -16.93
N ALA A 64 6.86 4.93 -16.60
CA ALA A 64 6.03 5.04 -15.40
C ALA A 64 6.88 4.99 -14.12
N GLU A 65 7.85 4.07 -14.03
CA GLU A 65 8.77 3.96 -12.89
C GLU A 65 9.67 5.20 -12.75
N ALA A 66 10.18 5.73 -13.86
CA ALA A 66 10.98 6.96 -13.87
C ALA A 66 10.16 8.18 -13.38
N ALA A 67 8.92 8.30 -13.86
CA ALA A 67 8.00 9.36 -13.44
C ALA A 67 7.67 9.25 -11.93
N ASN A 68 7.34 8.06 -11.45
CA ASN A 68 7.08 7.81 -10.03
C ASN A 68 8.30 8.15 -9.15
N LYS A 69 9.49 7.72 -9.55
CA LYS A 69 10.74 8.04 -8.83
C LYS A 69 11.02 9.55 -8.80
N SER A 70 10.71 10.27 -9.88
CA SER A 70 10.82 11.72 -9.94
C SER A 70 9.84 12.39 -8.99
N LYS A 71 8.55 11.97 -9.00
CA LYS A 71 7.51 12.42 -8.07
C LYS A 71 7.94 12.24 -6.61
N THR A 72 8.49 11.08 -6.23
CA THR A 72 8.98 10.84 -4.85
C THR A 72 10.08 11.82 -4.46
N ARG A 73 11.07 12.03 -5.34
CA ARG A 73 12.22 12.89 -5.05
C ARG A 73 11.79 14.34 -4.92
N PHE A 74 10.88 14.78 -5.78
CA PHE A 74 10.30 16.10 -5.72
C PHE A 74 9.53 16.31 -4.41
N LEU A 75 8.62 15.40 -4.05
CA LEU A 75 7.87 15.48 -2.79
C LEU A 75 8.80 15.44 -1.57
N ALA A 76 9.85 14.60 -1.60
CA ALA A 76 10.87 14.54 -0.55
C ALA A 76 11.61 15.88 -0.36
N ALA A 77 12.05 16.50 -1.46
CA ALA A 77 12.75 17.78 -1.43
C ALA A 77 11.83 18.91 -0.95
N VAL A 78 10.65 19.03 -1.53
CA VAL A 78 9.65 20.06 -1.15
C VAL A 78 9.29 19.95 0.32
N SER A 79 9.09 18.74 0.84
CA SER A 79 8.71 18.57 2.24
C SER A 79 9.84 18.93 3.20
N HIS A 80 11.09 18.64 2.87
CA HIS A 80 12.23 19.11 3.65
C HIS A 80 12.26 20.64 3.70
N ASP A 81 12.09 21.29 2.54
CA ASP A 81 12.13 22.74 2.42
C ASP A 81 10.91 23.41 3.09
N LEU A 82 9.78 22.69 3.22
CA LEU A 82 8.61 23.13 3.99
C LEU A 82 8.75 22.87 5.50
N MET A 83 9.39 21.78 5.92
CA MET A 83 9.60 21.47 7.34
C MET A 83 10.54 22.47 8.02
N GLN A 84 11.58 22.95 7.33
CA GLN A 84 12.53 23.91 7.88
C GLN A 84 11.88 25.21 8.38
N PRO A 85 11.09 25.96 7.58
CA PRO A 85 10.41 27.15 8.05
C PRO A 85 9.33 26.83 9.09
N LEU A 86 8.70 25.65 9.01
CA LEU A 86 7.71 25.22 9.99
C LEU A 86 8.32 24.97 11.39
N ASN A 87 9.48 24.32 11.43
CA ASN A 87 10.27 24.12 12.65
C ASN A 87 10.68 25.46 13.26
N ALA A 88 11.11 26.43 12.43
CA ALA A 88 11.43 27.77 12.88
C ALA A 88 10.20 28.49 13.46
N ALA A 89 9.05 28.43 12.77
CA ALA A 89 7.79 28.98 13.27
C ALA A 89 7.37 28.35 14.62
N ARG A 90 7.61 27.05 14.81
CA ARG A 90 7.34 26.34 16.07
C ARG A 90 8.27 26.79 17.19
N LEU A 91 9.56 27.02 16.90
CA LEU A 91 10.50 27.59 17.88
C LEU A 91 10.06 28.98 18.33
N PHE A 92 9.59 29.83 17.41
CA PHE A 92 9.06 31.14 17.75
C PHE A 92 7.75 31.04 18.56
N SER A 93 6.85 30.13 18.18
CA SER A 93 5.61 29.86 18.94
C SER A 93 5.90 29.38 20.36
N ALA A 94 6.86 28.47 20.53
CA ALA A 94 7.28 27.97 21.84
C ALA A 94 8.00 29.05 22.67
N ALA A 95 8.78 29.93 22.04
CA ALA A 95 9.39 31.06 22.72
C ALA A 95 8.33 32.05 23.24
N LEU A 96 7.29 32.32 22.42
CA LEU A 96 6.15 33.16 22.82
C LEU A 96 5.33 32.50 23.93
N SER A 97 5.14 31.19 23.90
CA SER A 97 4.38 30.48 24.94
C SER A 97 5.08 30.49 26.30
N HIS A 98 6.41 30.64 26.35
CA HIS A 98 7.17 30.74 27.60
C HIS A 98 7.20 32.17 28.18
N GLN A 99 6.72 33.19 27.47
CA GLN A 99 6.62 34.57 27.96
C GLN A 99 5.30 34.84 28.71
N GLU A 100 4.83 33.87 29.50
CA GLU A 100 3.50 33.91 30.15
C GLU A 100 3.29 35.16 31.04
N GLU A 101 4.35 35.74 31.60
CA GLU A 101 4.29 36.90 32.50
C GLU A 101 4.00 38.24 31.81
N GLY A 102 3.91 38.30 30.47
CA GLY A 102 3.71 39.56 29.71
C GLY A 102 2.56 39.58 28.70
N LEU A 103 1.86 38.46 28.51
CA LEU A 103 0.82 38.33 27.47
C LEU A 103 -0.59 38.45 28.06
N SER A 104 -1.47 39.18 27.38
CA SER A 104 -2.91 39.16 27.72
C SER A 104 -3.52 37.78 27.46
N GLY A 105 -4.62 37.44 28.15
CA GLY A 105 -5.28 36.14 27.99
C GLY A 105 -5.66 35.81 26.53
N ASP A 106 -6.03 36.81 25.73
CA ASP A 106 -6.33 36.65 24.30
C ASP A 106 -5.07 36.32 23.49
N ALA A 107 -3.92 36.92 23.83
CA ALA A 107 -2.65 36.65 23.17
C ALA A 107 -2.14 35.23 23.50
N GLN A 108 -2.35 34.74 24.72
CA GLN A 108 -2.05 33.36 25.10
C GLN A 108 -2.89 32.36 24.28
N GLN A 109 -4.19 32.64 24.08
CA GLN A 109 -5.05 31.81 23.23
C GLN A 109 -4.58 31.80 21.76
N LEU A 110 -4.21 32.97 21.21
CA LEU A 110 -3.67 33.07 19.85
C LEU A 110 -2.38 32.25 19.66
N VAL A 111 -1.46 32.28 20.64
CA VAL A 111 -0.23 31.47 20.61
C VAL A 111 -0.54 29.97 20.65
N GLN A 112 -1.51 29.54 21.46
CA GLN A 112 -1.95 28.13 21.48
C GLN A 112 -2.58 27.71 20.14
N HIS A 113 -3.36 28.59 19.51
CA HIS A 113 -3.97 28.33 18.20
C HIS A 113 -2.91 28.27 17.08
N LEU A 114 -1.88 29.12 17.16
CA LEU A 114 -0.72 29.11 16.26
C LEU A 114 0.04 27.78 16.38
N ASP A 115 0.41 27.37 17.60
CA ASP A 115 1.14 26.12 17.85
C ASP A 115 0.35 24.90 17.35
N SER A 116 -0.96 24.86 17.62
CA SER A 116 -1.84 23.79 17.13
C SER A 116 -1.88 23.73 15.60
N SER A 117 -1.91 24.88 14.92
CA SER A 117 -1.96 24.95 13.46
C SER A 117 -0.63 24.54 12.82
N LEU A 118 0.50 24.93 13.43
CA LEU A 118 1.82 24.51 13.00
C LEU A 118 2.03 23.00 13.16
N ARG A 119 1.64 22.41 14.30
CA ARG A 119 1.68 20.94 14.49
C ARG A 119 0.83 20.21 13.46
N SER A 120 -0.37 20.74 13.18
CA SER A 120 -1.24 20.15 12.17
C SER A 120 -0.56 20.14 10.80
N ALA A 121 0.05 21.26 10.39
CA ALA A 121 0.76 21.33 9.11
C ALA A 121 1.97 20.36 9.04
N GLU A 122 2.69 20.17 10.14
CA GLU A 122 3.82 19.23 10.23
C GLU A 122 3.37 17.79 10.02
N GLU A 123 2.31 17.39 10.71
CA GLU A 123 1.70 16.06 10.60
C GLU A 123 1.26 15.79 9.15
N LEU A 124 0.61 16.77 8.50
CA LEU A 124 0.17 16.63 7.12
C LEU A 124 1.33 16.46 6.13
N ILE A 125 2.43 17.21 6.30
CA ILE A 125 3.61 17.09 5.46
C ILE A 125 4.29 15.73 5.67
N SER A 126 4.38 15.27 6.92
CA SER A 126 4.93 13.94 7.23
C SER A 126 4.08 12.84 6.63
N ASP A 127 2.76 12.88 6.78
CA ASP A 127 1.86 11.86 6.21
C ASP A 127 1.94 11.81 4.68
N LEU A 128 1.98 12.98 4.02
CA LEU A 128 2.16 13.06 2.57
C LEU A 128 3.49 12.43 2.11
N LEU A 129 4.57 12.66 2.84
CA LEU A 129 5.87 12.06 2.54
C LEU A 129 5.86 10.55 2.67
N ASP A 130 5.20 10.05 3.71
CA ASP A 130 5.21 8.63 4.01
C ASP A 130 4.31 7.85 3.06
N ILE A 131 3.20 8.42 2.60
CA ILE A 131 2.44 7.92 1.45
C ILE A 131 3.31 7.89 0.19
N SER A 132 4.03 8.98 -0.10
CA SER A 132 4.93 9.00 -1.26
C SER A 132 6.01 7.92 -1.18
N ARG A 133 6.48 7.56 0.02
CA ARG A 133 7.43 6.45 0.21
C ARG A 133 6.77 5.08 0.05
N LEU A 134 5.53 4.92 0.52
CA LEU A 134 4.70 3.72 0.37
C LEU A 134 4.38 3.42 -1.09
N GLU A 135 3.87 4.40 -1.86
CA GLU A 135 3.52 4.27 -3.29
C GLU A 135 4.67 3.73 -4.14
N ASN A 136 5.92 4.05 -3.75
CA ASN A 136 7.11 3.67 -4.49
C ASN A 136 7.74 2.35 -4.04
N GLY A 137 7.10 1.62 -3.11
CA GLY A 137 7.61 0.36 -2.57
C GLY A 137 8.94 0.50 -1.82
N LYS A 138 9.29 1.71 -1.35
CA LYS A 138 10.59 2.03 -0.75
C LYS A 138 10.63 1.92 0.78
N ILE A 139 9.52 1.52 1.42
CA ILE A 139 9.56 1.19 2.83
C ILE A 139 10.20 -0.18 2.95
N ASN A 140 11.47 -0.21 3.35
CA ASN A 140 12.16 -1.42 3.79
C ASN A 140 11.99 -1.51 5.31
N PRO A 141 11.10 -2.38 5.83
CA PRO A 141 10.87 -2.47 7.27
C PRO A 141 12.13 -2.99 7.97
N ASP A 142 12.57 -2.30 9.02
CA ASP A 142 13.67 -2.76 9.88
C ASP A 142 13.11 -3.73 10.92
N THR A 143 12.89 -4.97 10.50
CA THR A 143 12.25 -6.01 11.33
C THR A 143 13.20 -6.56 12.38
N LYS A 144 12.85 -6.35 13.66
CA LYS A 144 13.65 -6.80 14.82
C LYS A 144 12.74 -7.38 15.90
N PRO A 145 13.24 -8.32 16.73
CA PRO A 145 12.48 -8.84 17.86
C PRO A 145 12.47 -7.85 19.03
N PHE A 146 11.32 -7.26 19.35
CA PHE A 146 11.15 -6.32 20.47
C PHE A 146 10.00 -6.75 21.41
N ALA A 147 9.97 -6.24 22.64
CA ALA A 147 8.87 -6.49 23.57
C ALA A 147 7.72 -5.49 23.34
N LEU A 148 6.48 -5.98 23.25
CA LEU A 148 5.31 -5.12 23.04
C LEU A 148 5.10 -4.09 24.16
N SER A 149 5.63 -4.34 25.36
CA SER A 149 5.64 -3.37 26.46
C SER A 149 6.34 -2.07 26.07
N GLU A 150 7.47 -2.14 25.36
CA GLU A 150 8.23 -0.93 24.94
C GLU A 150 7.36 0.01 24.10
N LEU A 151 6.56 -0.58 23.20
CA LEU A 151 5.64 0.14 22.33
C LEU A 151 4.42 0.67 23.10
N PHE A 152 3.80 -0.18 23.92
CA PHE A 152 2.57 0.15 24.65
C PHE A 152 2.80 1.16 25.76
N ASP A 153 3.96 1.13 26.42
CA ASP A 153 4.31 2.06 27.48
C ASP A 153 4.53 3.47 26.92
N THR A 154 5.18 3.56 25.75
CA THR A 154 5.42 4.84 25.05
C THR A 154 4.10 5.46 24.60
N LEU A 155 3.29 4.72 23.82
CA LEU A 155 1.96 5.20 23.39
C LEU A 155 1.05 5.47 24.58
N GLY A 156 1.12 4.61 25.60
CA GLY A 156 0.35 4.74 26.82
C GLY A 156 0.66 6.03 27.58
N ALA A 157 1.93 6.40 27.71
CA ALA A 157 2.32 7.65 28.36
C ALA A 157 1.82 8.87 27.58
N GLU A 158 2.01 8.89 26.25
CA GLU A 158 1.61 9.99 25.37
C GLU A 158 0.08 10.23 25.42
N PHE A 159 -0.70 9.18 25.19
CA PHE A 159 -2.16 9.30 25.12
C PHE A 159 -2.85 9.41 26.49
N LYS A 160 -2.21 8.99 27.60
CA LYS A 160 -2.73 9.28 28.95
C LYS A 160 -2.72 10.77 29.26
N VAL A 161 -1.72 11.51 28.78
CA VAL A 161 -1.68 12.98 28.95
C VAL A 161 -2.83 13.61 28.17
N LEU A 162 -3.03 13.20 26.92
CA LEU A 162 -4.13 13.67 26.07
C LEU A 162 -5.51 13.33 26.67
N ALA A 163 -5.67 12.12 27.21
CA ALA A 163 -6.90 11.68 27.85
C ALA A 163 -7.28 12.55 29.05
N ARG A 164 -6.29 12.94 29.87
CA ARG A 164 -6.51 13.86 30.99
C ARG A 164 -6.95 15.24 30.53
N GLN A 165 -6.35 15.76 29.46
CA GLN A 165 -6.71 17.06 28.88
C GLN A 165 -8.14 17.07 28.31
N GLN A 166 -8.58 15.96 27.72
CA GLN A 166 -9.91 15.83 27.12
C GLN A 166 -10.98 15.24 28.07
N GLY A 167 -10.60 14.88 29.30
CA GLY A 167 -11.51 14.24 30.26
C GLY A 167 -11.98 12.83 29.86
N LEU A 168 -11.18 12.09 29.09
CA LEU A 168 -11.48 10.73 28.62
C LEU A 168 -10.83 9.67 29.52
N ASP A 169 -11.50 8.51 29.71
CA ASP A 169 -10.88 7.33 30.32
C ASP A 169 -10.12 6.55 29.24
N PHE A 170 -8.79 6.53 29.34
CA PHE A 170 -7.92 5.78 28.45
C PHE A 170 -7.21 4.66 29.19
N ARG A 171 -7.44 3.43 28.74
CA ARG A 171 -6.90 2.22 29.35
C ARG A 171 -5.92 1.55 28.42
N VAL A 172 -4.77 1.16 28.96
CA VAL A 172 -3.76 0.37 28.23
C VAL A 172 -3.63 -0.98 28.89
N ARG A 173 -3.83 -2.05 28.12
CA ARG A 173 -3.57 -3.44 28.52
C ARG A 173 -2.25 -3.87 27.89
N GLY A 174 -1.17 -3.59 28.62
CA GLY A 174 0.19 -3.96 28.23
C GLY A 174 0.39 -5.47 28.14
N SER A 175 1.49 -5.87 27.51
CA SER A 175 1.91 -7.27 27.39
C SER A 175 3.43 -7.37 27.33
N LYS A 176 3.97 -8.44 27.92
CA LYS A 176 5.42 -8.77 27.89
C LYS A 176 5.80 -9.65 26.68
N LEU A 177 4.86 -9.89 25.77
CA LEU A 177 5.11 -10.68 24.57
C LEU A 177 6.13 -10.01 23.67
N ARG A 178 6.91 -10.83 22.98
CA ARG A 178 7.85 -10.37 21.95
C ARG A 178 7.26 -10.62 20.58
N VAL A 179 7.47 -9.65 19.69
CA VAL A 179 7.06 -9.73 18.28
C VAL A 179 8.26 -9.42 17.39
N HIS A 180 8.24 -9.95 16.18
CA HIS A 180 9.26 -9.69 15.17
C HIS A 180 8.67 -8.77 14.10
N SER A 181 8.97 -7.47 14.17
CA SER A 181 8.41 -6.46 13.27
C SER A 181 9.24 -5.17 13.35
N ASP A 182 8.91 -4.18 12.53
CA ASP A 182 9.41 -2.81 12.68
C ASP A 182 8.58 -2.07 13.73
N ILE A 183 9.21 -1.70 14.85
CA ILE A 183 8.55 -1.01 15.97
C ILE A 183 8.06 0.39 15.58
N LYS A 184 8.74 1.08 14.66
CA LYS A 184 8.38 2.44 14.24
C LYS A 184 7.13 2.42 13.37
N LEU A 185 7.07 1.48 12.42
CA LEU A 185 5.89 1.30 11.58
C LEU A 185 4.67 0.86 12.40
N LEU A 186 4.83 -0.10 13.31
CA LEU A 186 3.75 -0.50 14.21
C LEU A 186 3.29 0.63 15.12
N ARG A 187 4.22 1.43 15.66
CA ARG A 187 3.88 2.63 16.43
C ARG A 187 3.01 3.57 15.63
N ARG A 188 3.36 3.83 14.38
CA ARG A 188 2.61 4.72 13.51
C ARG A 188 1.17 4.24 13.29
N ILE A 189 1.00 2.96 12.96
CA ILE A 189 -0.32 2.37 12.76
C ILE A 189 -1.19 2.56 14.01
N LEU A 190 -0.67 2.19 15.18
CA LEU A 190 -1.40 2.34 16.45
C LEU A 190 -1.65 3.80 16.82
N GLN A 191 -0.69 4.69 16.56
CA GLN A 191 -0.84 6.11 16.78
C GLN A 191 -1.97 6.68 15.92
N ASN A 192 -2.06 6.30 14.65
CA ASN A 192 -3.14 6.75 13.76
C ASN A 192 -4.51 6.27 14.24
N PHE A 193 -4.60 5.00 14.66
CA PHE A 193 -5.83 4.44 15.24
C PHE A 193 -6.22 5.15 16.55
N LEU A 194 -5.25 5.41 17.43
CA LEU A 194 -5.49 6.13 18.68
C LEU A 194 -5.90 7.57 18.43
N THR A 195 -5.23 8.29 17.54
CA THR A 195 -5.61 9.66 17.18
C THR A 195 -7.04 9.71 16.65
N ASN A 196 -7.45 8.74 15.82
CA ASN A 196 -8.83 8.63 15.36
C ASN A 196 -9.81 8.29 16.51
N ALA A 197 -9.45 7.35 17.38
CA ALA A 197 -10.24 6.99 18.56
C ALA A 197 -10.45 8.18 19.51
N PHE A 198 -9.43 9.02 19.72
CA PHE A 198 -9.55 10.23 20.54
C PHE A 198 -10.30 11.35 19.83
N ARG A 199 -10.24 11.41 18.50
CA ARG A 199 -10.93 12.43 17.71
C ARG A 199 -12.42 12.17 17.57
N TYR A 200 -12.82 10.91 17.37
CA TYR A 200 -14.20 10.52 17.07
C TYR A 200 -14.87 9.71 18.18
N GLY A 201 -14.07 9.05 19.02
CA GLY A 201 -14.54 8.19 20.08
C GLY A 201 -14.96 8.93 21.34
N LYS A 202 -15.78 8.24 22.15
CA LYS A 202 -16.11 8.64 23.51
C LYS A 202 -15.48 7.67 24.51
N SER A 203 -15.38 8.10 25.76
CA SER A 203 -14.86 7.31 26.87
C SER A 203 -15.66 6.01 27.12
N PRO A 204 -15.00 4.87 27.44
CA PRO A 204 -13.56 4.68 27.51
C PRO A 204 -12.94 4.30 26.16
N ILE A 205 -11.67 4.69 25.97
CA ILE A 205 -10.81 4.23 24.87
C ILE A 205 -9.84 3.17 25.42
N LEU A 206 -9.63 2.08 24.68
CA LEU A 206 -8.78 0.96 25.09
C LEU A 206 -7.72 0.65 24.03
N LEU A 207 -6.45 0.61 24.44
CA LEU A 207 -5.37 -0.02 23.70
C LEU A 207 -5.06 -1.37 24.34
N GLY A 208 -5.04 -2.43 23.54
CA GLY A 208 -4.78 -3.77 24.05
C GLY A 208 -4.31 -4.73 22.97
N LEU A 209 -4.27 -6.00 23.35
CA LEU A 209 -4.08 -7.09 22.42
C LEU A 209 -4.91 -8.30 22.79
N ARG A 210 -5.18 -9.13 21.80
CA ARG A 210 -5.80 -10.44 21.94
C ARG A 210 -4.89 -11.48 21.31
N ARG A 211 -4.79 -12.65 21.95
CA ARG A 211 -4.16 -13.82 21.32
C ARG A 211 -5.22 -14.57 20.52
N HIS A 212 -4.91 -14.90 19.28
CA HIS A 212 -5.77 -15.70 18.43
C HIS A 212 -4.90 -16.75 17.72
N ASN A 213 -4.92 -17.98 18.24
CA ASN A 213 -4.03 -19.07 17.85
C ASN A 213 -2.55 -18.61 17.90
N ASP A 214 -1.82 -18.79 16.81
CA ASP A 214 -0.41 -18.39 16.67
C ASP A 214 -0.21 -16.91 16.29
N ARG A 215 -1.26 -16.09 16.38
CA ARG A 215 -1.22 -14.67 16.01
C ARG A 215 -1.61 -13.77 17.18
N LEU A 216 -1.10 -12.54 17.14
CA LEU A 216 -1.48 -11.46 18.05
C LEU A 216 -2.27 -10.43 17.28
N TRP A 217 -3.43 -10.05 17.84
CA TRP A 217 -4.26 -8.98 17.33
C TRP A 217 -4.02 -7.78 18.22
N LEU A 218 -3.45 -6.71 17.67
CA LEU A 218 -3.34 -5.42 18.35
C LEU A 218 -4.65 -4.68 18.13
N GLU A 219 -5.30 -4.25 19.20
CA GLU A 219 -6.65 -3.71 19.14
C GLU A 219 -6.70 -2.32 19.77
N VAL A 220 -7.31 -1.38 19.05
CA VAL A 220 -7.74 -0.07 19.58
C VAL A 220 -9.26 -0.07 19.54
N TRP A 221 -9.87 0.15 20.70
CA TRP A 221 -11.34 0.20 20.84
C TRP A 221 -11.75 1.58 21.31
N ASP A 222 -12.80 2.11 20.69
CA ASP A 222 -13.44 3.36 21.06
C ASP A 222 -14.97 3.23 21.04
N ARG A 223 -15.67 4.23 21.59
CA ARG A 223 -17.13 4.34 21.57
C ARG A 223 -17.61 5.50 20.69
N GLY A 224 -17.05 5.62 19.50
CA GLY A 224 -17.41 6.62 18.50
C GLY A 224 -18.72 6.30 17.78
N PRO A 225 -19.07 7.10 16.75
CA PRO A 225 -20.27 6.89 15.94
C PRO A 225 -20.27 5.57 15.15
N GLY A 226 -19.14 4.87 15.10
CA GLY A 226 -18.95 3.70 14.26
C GLY A 226 -18.76 4.08 12.79
N ILE A 227 -18.57 3.05 11.96
CA ILE A 227 -18.35 3.17 10.52
C ILE A 227 -19.36 2.25 9.86
N ALA A 228 -20.09 2.75 8.86
CA ALA A 228 -21.05 1.94 8.11
C ALA A 228 -20.33 0.82 7.33
N ASP A 229 -20.96 -0.35 7.21
CA ASP A 229 -20.32 -1.54 6.61
C ASP A 229 -19.85 -1.30 5.17
N ASP A 230 -20.60 -0.53 4.39
CA ASP A 230 -20.27 -0.15 3.01
C ASP A 230 -19.08 0.82 2.91
N LYS A 231 -18.61 1.34 4.05
CA LYS A 231 -17.51 2.31 4.15
C LYS A 231 -16.24 1.71 4.75
N LEU A 232 -16.29 0.50 5.31
CA LEU A 232 -15.14 -0.13 5.98
C LEU A 232 -13.92 -0.35 5.06
N GLN A 233 -14.14 -0.53 3.75
CA GLN A 233 -13.03 -0.62 2.79
C GLN A 233 -12.54 0.78 2.38
N VAL A 234 -13.46 1.73 2.23
CA VAL A 234 -13.18 3.08 1.71
C VAL A 234 -12.37 3.92 2.70
N ILE A 235 -12.47 3.67 4.01
CA ILE A 235 -11.69 4.41 5.02
C ILE A 235 -10.17 4.21 4.91
N PHE A 236 -9.73 3.16 4.21
CA PHE A 236 -8.31 2.89 3.95
C PHE A 236 -7.84 3.46 2.60
N GLU A 237 -8.72 4.12 1.85
CA GLU A 237 -8.31 4.83 0.63
C GLU A 237 -7.77 6.23 0.95
N GLU A 238 -6.74 6.64 0.21
CA GLU A 238 -6.14 7.97 0.35
C GLU A 238 -7.17 9.09 0.13
N PHE A 239 -7.12 10.11 0.98
CA PHE A 239 -7.95 11.31 0.92
C PHE A 239 -9.46 11.05 1.08
N LYS A 240 -9.88 9.83 1.43
CA LYS A 240 -11.29 9.54 1.70
C LYS A 240 -11.67 9.89 3.13
N ARG A 241 -12.79 10.60 3.25
CA ARG A 241 -13.45 10.92 4.51
C ARG A 241 -14.90 10.51 4.39
N LEU A 242 -15.49 10.04 5.49
CA LEU A 242 -16.92 9.76 5.54
C LEU A 242 -17.65 11.08 5.73
N ASP A 243 -18.42 11.47 4.72
CA ASP A 243 -19.28 12.65 4.75
C ASP A 243 -20.44 12.40 5.72
N SER A 244 -20.19 12.59 7.01
CA SER A 244 -21.24 12.53 8.01
C SER A 244 -20.99 13.54 9.11
N HIS A 245 -21.80 14.60 9.05
CA HIS A 245 -22.14 15.59 10.06
C HIS A 245 -21.13 16.69 10.41
N GLN A 246 -21.60 17.91 10.12
CA GLN A 246 -21.11 19.22 10.53
C GLN A 246 -20.90 19.31 12.05
N THR A 247 -19.77 18.85 12.56
CA THR A 247 -19.32 19.18 13.92
C THR A 247 -17.82 19.42 13.92
N ARG A 248 -17.42 20.71 13.90
CA ARG A 248 -16.19 21.39 14.41
C ARG A 248 -14.81 20.69 14.45
N ALA A 249 -14.66 19.46 13.97
CA ALA A 249 -13.47 18.63 13.97
C ALA A 249 -12.83 18.62 12.57
N GLU A 250 -12.42 19.80 12.09
CA GLU A 250 -11.95 20.05 10.72
C GLU A 250 -10.42 19.93 10.55
N LYS A 251 -9.75 18.94 11.15
CA LYS A 251 -8.26 18.87 11.09
C LYS A 251 -7.69 17.50 10.65
N GLY A 252 -8.05 17.01 9.48
CA GLY A 252 -7.36 15.84 8.89
C GLY A 252 -7.60 15.66 7.38
N LEU A 253 -6.55 15.33 6.63
CA LEU A 253 -6.57 15.13 5.17
C LEU A 253 -7.11 13.75 4.72
N GLY A 254 -7.47 12.85 5.64
CA GLY A 254 -7.88 11.49 5.28
C GLY A 254 -6.70 10.58 4.90
N LEU A 255 -5.52 10.84 5.46
CA LEU A 255 -4.29 10.09 5.18
C LEU A 255 -3.86 9.15 6.32
N GLY A 256 -4.47 9.26 7.50
CA GLY A 256 -4.03 8.51 8.67
C GLY A 256 -4.31 7.00 8.59
N LEU A 257 -5.25 6.55 7.75
CA LEU A 257 -5.61 5.14 7.62
C LEU A 257 -5.14 4.51 6.30
N ALA A 258 -4.68 5.31 5.34
CA ALA A 258 -4.22 4.84 4.03
C ALA A 258 -2.86 4.14 4.08
#